data_AF-A0A520K799-F1
#
_entry.id   AF-A0A520K799-F1
#
_cell.length_a   1.000
_cell.length_b   1.000
_cell.length_c   1.000
_cell.angle_alpha   90.00
_cell.angle_beta   90.00
_cell.angle_gamma   90.00
#
_symmetry.space_group_name_H-M   'P 1'
#
loop_
_entity.id
_entity.type
_entity.pdbx_description
1 polymer ?
#
loop_
_entity_poly.entity_id
_entity_poly.type
_entity_poly.pdbx_seq_one_letter_code
_entity_poly.pdbx_strand_id
1 'polypeptide(L)'
;MSETNKRVQELIKRMYALGYNVGYHHHSEIGWVSDTYNTLAGQTKDDRLKNLLRQYYIKGKDNGKKRRKHDIQGRSTKKTETNKASELFDENASQVSAADTLFRQPDVLDIPNIVMQTTLIDLPANLRGFRLI
;
A
#
# COMPACT_ATOMS: atom_id res chain seq x y z
N MET A 1 -30.02 24.51 -5.23
CA MET A 1 -28.72 24.04 -5.79
C MET A 1 -28.91 23.76 -7.27
N SER A 2 -28.07 24.33 -8.14
CA SER A 2 -28.08 24.03 -9.59
C SER A 2 -27.65 22.58 -9.87
N GLU A 3 -28.21 21.96 -10.90
CA GLU A 3 -27.92 20.58 -11.32
C GLU A 3 -26.43 20.37 -11.62
N THR A 4 -25.79 21.38 -12.21
CA THR A 4 -24.34 21.38 -12.48
C THR A 4 -23.51 21.23 -11.21
N ASN A 5 -23.91 21.89 -10.12
CA ASN A 5 -23.21 21.80 -8.84
C ASN A 5 -23.32 20.41 -8.22
N LYS A 6 -24.46 19.73 -8.38
CA LYS A 6 -24.63 18.35 -7.91
C LYS A 6 -23.68 17.39 -8.64
N ARG A 7 -23.60 17.51 -9.96
CA ARG A 7 -22.68 16.69 -10.78
C ARG A 7 -21.22 16.90 -10.40
N VAL A 8 -20.81 18.15 -10.21
CA VAL A 8 -19.44 18.48 -9.77
C VAL A 8 -19.14 17.88 -8.40
N GLN A 9 -20.07 17.98 -7.45
CA GLN A 9 -19.88 17.38 -6.12
C GLN A 9 -19.79 15.86 -6.18
N GLU A 10 -20.60 15.22 -7.02
CA GLU A 10 -20.54 13.78 -7.19
C GLU A 10 -19.20 13.33 -7.78
N LEU A 11 -18.69 14.08 -8.77
CA LEU A 11 -17.39 13.81 -9.37
C LEU A 11 -16.26 13.91 -8.35
N ILE A 12 -16.28 14.95 -7.51
CA ILE A 12 -15.34 15.12 -6.40
C ILE A 12 -15.42 13.96 -5.41
N LYS A 13 -16.64 13.53 -5.04
CA LYS A 13 -16.84 12.40 -4.12
C LYS A 13 -16.26 11.10 -4.69
N ARG A 14 -16.52 10.80 -5.97
CA ARG A 14 -16.00 9.60 -6.65
C ARG A 14 -14.48 9.63 -6.73
N MET A 15 -13.91 10.77 -7.10
CA MET A 15 -12.45 10.94 -7.21
C MET A 15 -11.75 10.80 -5.85
N TYR A 16 -12.33 11.41 -4.80
CA TYR A 16 -11.84 11.25 -3.44
C TYR A 16 -11.93 9.79 -2.96
N ALA A 17 -13.04 9.10 -3.22
CA ALA A 17 -13.24 7.71 -2.85
C ALA A 17 -12.25 6.77 -3.56
N LEU A 18 -11.99 7.01 -4.85
CA LEU A 18 -10.95 6.31 -5.61
C LEU A 18 -9.59 6.49 -4.94
N GLY A 19 -9.20 7.74 -4.65
CA GLY A 19 -7.94 8.04 -3.98
C GLY A 19 -7.85 7.36 -2.61
N TYR A 20 -8.89 7.44 -1.80
CA TYR A 20 -8.96 6.80 -0.49
C TYR A 20 -8.75 5.29 -0.56
N ASN A 21 -9.42 4.62 -1.50
CA ASN A 21 -9.28 3.19 -1.70
C ASN A 21 -7.84 2.81 -2.09
N VAL A 22 -7.27 3.52 -3.08
CA VAL A 22 -5.87 3.33 -3.52
C VAL A 22 -4.89 3.49 -2.34
N GLY A 23 -5.06 4.55 -1.55
CA GLY A 23 -4.19 4.82 -0.40
C GLY A 23 -4.35 3.79 0.73
N TYR A 24 -5.57 3.37 1.02
CA TYR A 24 -5.85 2.37 2.05
C TYR A 24 -5.30 1.00 1.63
N HIS A 25 -5.59 0.52 0.43
CA HIS A 25 -5.19 -0.83 -0.01
C HIS A 25 -3.82 -0.92 -0.70
N HIS A 26 -3.11 0.21 -0.88
CA HIS A 26 -1.81 0.26 -1.56
C HIS A 26 -1.86 -0.29 -3.00
N HIS A 27 -2.93 0.02 -3.72
CA HIS A 27 -3.05 -0.36 -5.13
C HIS A 27 -1.96 0.32 -5.97
N SER A 28 -1.41 -0.42 -6.94
CA SER A 28 -0.57 0.16 -7.98
C SER A 28 -1.42 1.13 -8.82
N GLU A 29 -0.86 2.28 -9.16
CA GLU A 29 -1.55 3.32 -9.96
C GLU A 29 -1.58 2.99 -11.47
N ILE A 30 -1.23 1.75 -11.82
CA ILE A 30 -1.18 1.22 -13.18
C ILE A 30 -2.43 0.36 -13.42
N GLY A 31 -2.94 0.38 -14.66
CA GLY A 31 -4.13 -0.38 -15.05
C GLY A 31 -5.42 0.27 -14.55
N TRP A 32 -6.27 -0.50 -13.86
CA TRP A 32 -7.64 -0.09 -13.52
C TRP A 32 -7.72 1.24 -12.76
N VAL A 33 -6.73 1.56 -11.91
CA VAL A 33 -6.67 2.83 -11.18
C VAL A 33 -6.48 3.99 -12.16
N SER A 34 -5.56 3.84 -13.12
CA SER A 34 -5.31 4.83 -14.16
C SER A 34 -6.53 5.00 -15.05
N ASP A 35 -7.13 3.89 -15.51
CA ASP A 35 -8.31 3.91 -16.37
C ASP A 35 -9.49 4.61 -15.70
N THR A 36 -9.73 4.31 -14.41
CA THR A 36 -10.81 4.92 -13.64
C THR A 36 -10.54 6.40 -13.37
N TYR A 37 -9.31 6.76 -13.02
CA TYR A 37 -8.90 8.15 -12.83
C TYR A 37 -9.08 8.97 -14.11
N ASN A 38 -8.58 8.45 -15.24
CA ASN A 38 -8.69 9.10 -16.54
C ASN A 38 -10.14 9.24 -16.99
N THR A 39 -10.98 8.23 -16.73
CA THR A 39 -12.42 8.29 -17.01
C THR A 39 -13.09 9.41 -16.21
N LEU A 40 -12.83 9.51 -14.89
CA LEU A 40 -13.41 10.55 -14.04
C LEU A 40 -12.87 11.95 -14.41
N ALA A 41 -11.58 12.08 -14.68
CA ALA A 41 -10.98 13.35 -15.09
C ALA A 41 -11.47 13.80 -16.48
N GLY A 42 -11.80 12.85 -17.36
CA GLY A 42 -12.33 13.09 -18.71
C GLY A 42 -13.79 13.54 -18.74
N GLN A 43 -14.54 13.40 -17.64
CA GLN A 43 -15.94 13.87 -17.55
C GLN A 43 -16.06 15.40 -17.52
N THR A 44 -14.95 16.11 -17.33
CA THR A 44 -14.90 17.57 -17.37
C THR A 44 -13.86 18.04 -18.39
N LYS A 45 -14.21 19.10 -19.13
CA LYS A 45 -13.27 19.82 -20.00
C LYS A 45 -12.58 20.98 -19.28
N ASP A 46 -13.12 21.45 -18.15
CA ASP A 46 -12.57 22.56 -17.38
C ASP A 46 -11.30 22.13 -16.63
N ASP A 47 -10.18 22.78 -16.94
CA ASP A 47 -8.87 22.50 -16.35
C ASP A 47 -8.80 22.89 -14.87
N ARG A 48 -9.56 23.91 -14.42
CA ARG A 48 -9.66 24.24 -12.99
C ARG A 48 -10.30 23.10 -12.22
N LEU A 49 -11.36 22.52 -12.78
CA LEU A 49 -12.04 21.38 -12.18
C LEU A 49 -11.14 20.13 -12.20
N LYS A 50 -10.40 19.87 -13.28
CA LYS A 50 -9.43 18.75 -13.31
C LYS A 50 -8.36 18.88 -12.22
N ASN A 51 -7.83 20.09 -12.01
CA ASN A 51 -6.86 20.33 -10.95
C ASN A 51 -7.49 20.10 -9.56
N LEU A 52 -8.73 20.54 -9.36
CA LEU A 52 -9.47 20.28 -8.13
C LEU A 52 -9.66 18.77 -7.89
N LEU A 53 -10.06 18.01 -8.91
CA LEU A 53 -10.20 16.56 -8.83
C LEU A 53 -8.89 15.89 -8.46
N ARG A 54 -7.77 16.30 -9.07
CA ARG A 54 -6.44 15.80 -8.72
C ARG A 54 -6.09 16.05 -7.25
N GLN A 55 -6.40 17.23 -6.72
CA GLN A 55 -6.17 17.54 -5.30
C GLN A 55 -7.01 16.64 -4.38
N TYR A 56 -8.28 16.42 -4.71
CA TYR A 56 -9.15 15.52 -3.93
C TYR A 56 -8.70 14.05 -4.02
N TYR A 57 -8.18 13.61 -5.16
CA TYR A 57 -7.58 12.29 -5.30
C TYR A 57 -6.37 12.12 -4.37
N ILE A 58 -5.43 13.07 -4.38
CA ILE A 58 -4.24 13.05 -3.52
C ILE A 58 -4.65 13.08 -2.04
N LYS A 59 -5.59 13.95 -1.68
CA LYS A 59 -6.14 14.04 -0.32
C LYS A 59 -6.80 12.73 0.11
N GLY A 60 -7.57 12.10 -0.78
CA GLY A 60 -8.14 10.78 -0.57
C GLY A 60 -7.06 9.75 -0.26
N LYS A 61 -6.02 9.67 -1.09
CA LYS A 61 -4.89 8.74 -0.89
C LYS A 61 -4.20 8.91 0.45
N ASP A 62 -3.89 10.15 0.83
CA ASP A 62 -3.25 10.44 2.12
C ASP A 62 -4.14 10.01 3.30
N ASN A 63 -5.44 10.33 3.23
CA ASN A 63 -6.41 9.93 4.25
C ASN A 63 -6.55 8.39 4.34
N GLY A 64 -6.55 7.70 3.20
CA GLY A 64 -6.58 6.24 3.14
C GLY A 64 -5.36 5.61 3.80
N LYS A 65 -4.15 6.13 3.51
CA LYS A 65 -2.90 5.69 4.15
C LYS A 65 -2.91 5.93 5.66
N LYS A 66 -3.33 7.12 6.09
CA LYS A 66 -3.47 7.48 7.50
C LYS A 66 -4.44 6.56 8.23
N ARG A 67 -5.61 6.28 7.63
CA ARG A 67 -6.58 5.38 8.21
C ARG A 67 -6.05 3.96 8.33
N ARG A 68 -5.41 3.42 7.29
CA ARG A 68 -4.76 2.10 7.38
C ARG A 68 -3.73 2.04 8.50
N LYS A 69 -2.89 3.08 8.65
CA LYS A 69 -1.91 3.16 9.75
C LYS A 69 -2.60 3.11 11.11
N HIS A 70 -3.67 3.89 11.29
CA HIS A 70 -4.45 3.89 12.52
C HIS A 70 -5.10 2.53 12.81
N ASP A 71 -5.67 1.88 11.80
CA ASP A 71 -6.33 0.57 11.96
C ASP A 71 -5.32 -0.55 12.28
N ILE A 72 -4.10 -0.47 11.74
CA ILE A 72 -2.99 -1.37 12.11
C ILE A 72 -2.55 -1.11 13.55
N GLN A 73 -2.35 0.15 13.95
CA GLN A 73 -1.93 0.52 15.30
C GLN A 73 -2.97 0.10 16.36
N GLY A 74 -4.26 0.36 16.08
CA GLY A 74 -5.37 0.01 16.99
C GLY A 74 -5.60 -1.49 17.13
N ARG A 75 -5.15 -2.30 16.16
CA ARG A 75 -5.11 -3.78 16.30
C ARG A 75 -3.94 -4.25 17.16
N SER A 76 -2.82 -3.52 17.16
CA SER A 76 -1.62 -3.89 17.91
C SER A 76 -1.74 -3.62 19.40
N THR A 77 -2.50 -2.60 19.83
CA THR A 77 -2.68 -2.25 21.24
C THR A 77 -3.71 -3.11 21.98
N LYS A 78 -4.49 -3.93 21.26
CA LYS A 78 -5.54 -4.79 21.85
C LYS A 78 -5.03 -6.12 22.42
N LYS A 79 -3.73 -6.37 22.42
CA LYS A 79 -3.12 -7.63 22.92
C LYS A 79 -2.29 -7.49 24.20
N THR A 80 -2.28 -6.34 24.85
CA THR A 80 -1.49 -6.16 26.09
C THR A 80 -2.34 -5.60 27.23
N GLU A 81 -3.41 -6.29 27.57
CA GLU A 81 -3.88 -6.31 28.95
C GLU A 81 -3.19 -7.47 29.66
N THR A 82 -1.97 -7.22 30.14
CA THR A 82 -1.35 -8.04 31.17
C THR A 82 -0.59 -7.11 32.10
N ASN A 83 -1.11 -7.01 33.32
CA ASN A 83 -0.62 -6.21 34.43
C ASN A 83 0.87 -6.48 34.72
N LYS A 84 1.68 -5.41 34.90
CA LYS A 84 2.30 -5.02 36.19
C LYS A 84 3.54 -4.13 36.00
N ALA A 85 3.69 -3.27 37.01
CA ALA A 85 4.92 -2.64 37.49
C ALA A 85 5.43 -1.42 36.72
N SER A 86 4.85 -0.28 37.13
CA SER A 86 5.58 0.92 37.53
C SER A 86 6.95 0.62 38.15
N GLU A 87 7.94 1.39 37.69
CA GLU A 87 9.18 1.79 38.37
C GLU A 87 10.18 0.69 38.73
N LEU A 88 11.32 0.71 38.03
CA LEU A 88 12.68 0.92 38.57
C LEU A 88 13.68 0.59 37.44
N PHE A 89 14.15 1.60 36.73
CA PHE A 89 15.36 1.46 35.92
C PHE A 89 16.54 1.86 36.79
N ASP A 90 17.34 0.84 37.14
CA ASP A 90 18.62 0.93 37.81
C ASP A 90 19.54 1.89 37.04
N GLU A 91 19.96 2.98 37.70
CA GLU A 91 21.13 3.75 37.29
C GLU A 91 22.35 2.83 37.47
N ASN A 92 22.87 2.24 36.40
CA ASN A 92 24.30 1.91 36.23
C ASN A 92 24.50 1.03 34.98
N ALA A 93 24.65 1.65 33.81
CA ALA A 93 25.42 1.09 32.70
C ALA A 93 25.73 2.17 31.67
N SER A 94 26.95 2.68 31.75
CA SER A 94 27.81 3.18 30.67
C SER A 94 27.23 4.07 29.60
N GLN A 95 27.77 5.29 29.56
CA GLN A 95 27.79 6.18 28.41
C GLN A 95 28.20 5.43 27.14
N VAL A 96 27.24 5.05 26.31
CA VAL A 96 27.46 4.74 24.89
C VAL A 96 26.75 5.81 24.08
N SER A 97 27.56 6.61 23.40
CA SER A 97 27.14 7.69 22.52
C SER A 97 26.06 7.19 21.55
N ALA A 98 24.89 7.83 21.57
CA ALA A 98 23.74 7.52 20.71
C ALA A 98 24.05 7.65 19.20
N ALA A 99 25.23 8.14 18.82
CA ALA A 99 25.67 8.26 17.44
C ALA A 99 26.07 6.91 16.82
N ASP A 100 26.58 5.96 17.60
CA ASP A 100 27.14 4.71 17.04
C ASP A 100 26.08 3.66 16.72
N THR A 101 24.88 3.74 17.33
CA THR A 101 23.78 2.82 17.05
C THR A 101 23.10 3.09 15.70
N LEU A 102 23.32 4.26 15.08
CA LEU A 102 22.68 4.64 13.81
C LEU A 102 23.39 4.09 12.56
N PHE A 103 24.63 3.60 12.69
CA PHE A 103 25.43 3.10 11.56
C PHE A 103 25.60 1.58 11.54
N ARG A 104 24.92 0.84 12.41
CA ARG A 104 24.96 -0.62 12.42
C ARG A 104 24.14 -1.17 11.24
N GLN A 105 24.81 -1.47 10.13
CA GLN A 105 24.23 -2.26 9.06
C GLN A 105 23.85 -3.65 9.61
N PRO A 106 22.64 -4.16 9.38
CA PRO A 106 22.33 -5.55 9.67
C PRO A 106 23.14 -6.42 8.70
N ASP A 107 23.96 -7.30 9.26
CA ASP A 107 24.67 -8.32 8.49
C ASP A 107 23.65 -9.33 7.96
N VAL A 108 23.44 -9.35 6.64
CA VAL A 108 22.47 -10.24 5.99
C VAL A 108 23.16 -11.56 5.66
N LEU A 109 23.63 -12.27 6.69
CA LEU A 109 24.13 -13.64 6.57
C LEU A 109 23.01 -14.62 6.89
N ASP A 110 21.98 -14.64 6.06
CA ASP A 110 21.33 -15.91 5.68
C ASP A 110 20.48 -15.69 4.42
N ILE A 111 21.04 -16.01 3.26
CA ILE A 111 20.26 -16.12 2.02
C ILE A 111 19.59 -17.49 2.10
N PRO A 112 18.26 -17.60 2.29
CA PRO A 112 17.61 -18.90 2.25
C PRO A 112 17.78 -19.47 0.85
N ASN A 113 18.38 -20.66 0.76
CA ASN A 113 18.55 -21.39 -0.50
C ASN A 113 17.19 -21.89 -0.99
N ILE A 114 16.41 -21.01 -1.61
CA ILE A 114 15.13 -21.35 -2.25
C ILE A 114 15.35 -21.32 -3.76
N VAL A 115 16.03 -22.34 -4.28
CA VAL A 115 15.86 -22.73 -5.68
C VAL A 115 15.87 -24.25 -5.77
N MET A 116 14.71 -24.88 -5.64
CA MET A 116 14.53 -26.18 -6.29
C MET A 116 14.27 -25.88 -7.77
N GLN A 117 15.26 -26.13 -8.62
CA GLN A 117 15.02 -26.22 -10.06
C GLN A 117 14.07 -27.40 -10.29
N THR A 118 12.82 -27.11 -10.65
CA THR A 118 11.89 -28.13 -11.12
C THR A 118 12.32 -28.57 -12.52
N THR A 119 13.18 -29.58 -12.59
CA THR A 119 13.40 -30.33 -13.83
C THR A 119 12.70 -31.67 -13.73
N LEU A 120 11.50 -31.75 -14.29
CA LEU A 120 10.98 -32.91 -15.03
C LEU A 120 9.59 -32.56 -15.55
N ILE A 121 9.54 -32.13 -16.81
CA ILE A 121 8.33 -32.25 -17.61
C ILE A 121 8.23 -33.75 -17.90
N ASP A 122 7.39 -34.46 -17.14
CA ASP A 122 7.06 -35.84 -17.47
C ASP A 122 6.20 -35.79 -18.73
N LEU A 123 6.80 -36.07 -19.89
CA LEU A 123 6.12 -36.01 -21.18
C LEU A 123 5.01 -37.07 -21.18
N PRO A 124 3.72 -36.69 -21.14
CA PRO A 124 2.64 -37.67 -21.13
C PRO A 124 2.73 -38.52 -22.39
N ALA A 125 2.50 -39.84 -22.25
CA ALA A 125 2.70 -40.83 -23.32
C ALA A 125 2.03 -40.45 -24.66
N ASN A 126 0.93 -39.69 -24.57
CA ASN A 126 0.15 -39.20 -25.70
C ASN A 126 0.90 -38.22 -26.63
N LEU A 127 2.03 -37.64 -26.18
CA LEU A 127 2.85 -36.70 -26.97
C LEU A 127 4.08 -37.35 -27.63
N ARG A 128 4.34 -38.65 -27.41
CA ARG A 128 5.46 -39.37 -28.05
C ARG A 128 5.24 -39.69 -29.54
N GLY A 129 4.05 -39.41 -30.07
CA GLY A 129 3.60 -39.89 -31.39
C GLY A 129 3.64 -38.90 -32.55
N PHE A 130 3.94 -37.61 -32.34
CA PHE A 130 3.96 -36.63 -33.44
C PHE A 130 5.31 -36.64 -34.16
N ARG A 131 5.50 -37.62 -35.04
CA ARG A 131 6.49 -37.53 -36.11
C ARG A 131 5.94 -36.56 -37.16
N LEU A 132 6.58 -35.40 -37.32
CA LEU A 132 6.35 -34.51 -38.44
C LEU A 132 6.60 -35.30 -39.74
N ILE A 133 5.56 -35.46 -40.55
CA ILE A 133 5.62 -35.82 -41.97
C ILE A 133 5.23 -34.55 -42.73
#